data_AF-A0A1I6NSJ1-F1
#
_entry.id   AF-A0A1I6NSJ1-F1
#
_cell.length_a   1.000
_cell.length_b   1.000
_cell.length_c   1.000
_cell.angle_alpha   90.00
_cell.angle_beta   90.00
_cell.angle_gamma   90.00
#
_symmetry.space_group_name_H-M   'P 1'
#
loop_
_entity.id
_entity.type
_entity.pdbx_description
1 polymer ?
#
loop_
_entity_poly.entity_id
_entity_poly.type
_entity_poly.pdbx_seq_one_letter_code
_entity_poly.pdbx_strand_id
1 'polypeptide(L)'
;MYKLNNIALGTYGIIPGKMIGEGIAVKGCFDMPKRIGITQKEWDDENGVEPYVDADELFFGGRTIYFAGIIKGTKSEVETNIELLKATINDFTSVVPFETPYGIFCVKVDKITPTFFRNASTLIIEFREPEVGAVCNIGSSTTTYYSVEYSESAIKNNCESGYHGSEVALTATAGQFTSTLSQYAANQLAINWVRENKQDYANVSGTCILNPTVYYNTRKFGEMIKNDCGSGYFGSTVNYEIAAYKYSSLISQADADAKAQAELDSILTQSYANEQGFCTMSPQFEQTANYISQITIYGSIRTQKFQVGEGVVHGTVYNIMIYNVTVSYTSLLGDTPTSIVNQLINKINNTTEESWSFFNQTPLHGTPGYKPVATIEGSNILVIQLNASNSVTHWIGDKPLWNVQS
;
A
#
# COMPACT_ATOMS: atom_id res chain seq x y z
N MET A 1 55.26 -13.15 -21.72
CA MET A 1 54.10 -12.39 -21.17
C MET A 1 53.87 -11.21 -22.11
N TYR A 2 52.62 -10.82 -22.37
CA TYR A 2 52.31 -9.71 -23.27
C TYR A 2 52.05 -8.44 -22.46
N LYS A 3 52.73 -7.35 -22.78
CA LYS A 3 52.54 -6.05 -22.13
C LYS A 3 52.38 -4.95 -23.15
N LEU A 4 51.58 -3.94 -22.82
CA LEU A 4 51.42 -2.73 -23.60
C LEU A 4 51.74 -1.55 -22.70
N ASN A 5 52.73 -0.74 -23.09
CA ASN A 5 53.22 0.39 -22.29
C ASN A 5 53.60 -0.01 -20.84
N ASN A 6 54.34 -1.11 -20.67
CA ASN A 6 54.69 -1.73 -19.38
C ASN A 6 53.49 -2.27 -18.56
N ILE A 7 52.26 -2.17 -19.07
CA ILE A 7 51.06 -2.73 -18.43
C ILE A 7 50.83 -4.14 -18.97
N ALA A 8 50.86 -5.15 -18.10
CA ALA A 8 50.57 -6.52 -18.51
C ALA A 8 49.11 -6.64 -18.99
N LEU A 9 48.90 -7.18 -20.19
CA LEU A 9 47.55 -7.39 -20.72
C LEU A 9 46.74 -8.37 -19.85
N GLY A 10 47.43 -9.28 -19.14
CA GLY A 10 46.83 -10.17 -18.16
C GLY A 10 46.12 -9.45 -17.01
N THR A 11 46.46 -8.19 -16.71
CA THR A 11 45.79 -7.40 -15.66
C THR A 11 44.32 -7.13 -15.99
N TYR A 12 43.95 -7.13 -17.27
CA TYR A 12 42.56 -7.01 -17.72
C TYR A 12 41.88 -8.38 -17.90
N GLY A 13 42.45 -9.44 -17.32
CA GLY A 13 41.96 -10.82 -17.47
C GLY A 13 42.22 -11.41 -18.86
N ILE A 14 43.08 -10.79 -19.68
CA ILE A 14 43.34 -11.23 -21.05
C ILE A 14 44.35 -12.38 -21.05
N ILE A 15 43.90 -13.52 -21.54
CA ILE A 15 44.71 -14.71 -21.78
C ILE A 15 45.08 -14.73 -23.28
N PRO A 16 46.36 -14.83 -23.66
CA PRO A 16 46.75 -14.87 -25.07
C PRO A 16 46.14 -16.09 -25.76
N GLY A 17 45.40 -15.85 -26.85
CA GLY A 17 44.76 -16.86 -27.68
C GLY A 17 45.44 -16.97 -29.05
N LYS A 18 45.23 -18.06 -29.78
CA LYS A 18 45.83 -18.26 -31.11
C LYS A 18 45.14 -17.40 -32.17
N MET A 19 45.91 -16.63 -32.94
CA MET A 19 45.39 -15.87 -34.09
C MET A 19 45.00 -16.83 -35.24
N ILE A 20 43.96 -16.49 -35.99
CA ILE A 20 43.54 -17.29 -37.14
C ILE A 20 44.63 -17.27 -38.22
N GLY A 21 45.05 -18.46 -38.65
CA GLY A 21 46.11 -18.63 -39.64
C GLY A 21 47.54 -18.61 -39.07
N GLU A 22 47.70 -18.31 -37.78
CA GLU A 22 49.00 -18.25 -37.12
C GLU A 22 49.14 -19.33 -36.04
N GLY A 23 50.37 -19.74 -35.74
CA GLY A 23 50.68 -20.64 -34.61
C GLY A 23 50.62 -19.98 -33.23
N ILE A 24 50.53 -18.66 -33.18
CA ILE A 24 50.85 -17.82 -32.02
C ILE A 24 49.78 -16.75 -31.79
N ALA A 25 49.87 -16.03 -30.67
CA ALA A 25 48.89 -15.00 -30.29
C ALA A 25 49.07 -13.65 -31.01
N VAL A 26 50.13 -13.52 -31.81
CA VAL A 26 50.45 -12.29 -32.53
C VAL A 26 50.56 -12.60 -34.03
N LYS A 27 49.94 -11.77 -34.87
CA LYS A 27 50.07 -11.85 -36.33
C LYS A 27 50.75 -10.59 -36.85
N GLY A 28 51.55 -10.71 -37.91
CA GLY A 28 52.22 -9.57 -38.54
C GLY A 28 53.55 -9.17 -37.91
N CYS A 29 53.92 -9.74 -36.75
CA CYS A 29 55.19 -9.43 -36.08
C CYS A 29 56.42 -9.93 -36.85
N PHE A 30 56.26 -10.92 -37.73
CA PHE A 30 57.32 -11.46 -38.59
C PHE A 30 57.16 -11.08 -40.06
N ASP A 31 56.10 -10.34 -40.40
CA ASP A 31 55.87 -9.93 -41.78
C ASP A 31 56.93 -8.90 -42.18
N MET A 32 57.53 -9.12 -43.35
CA MET A 32 58.50 -8.18 -43.92
C MET A 32 57.74 -6.93 -44.37
N PRO A 33 58.08 -5.73 -43.86
CA PRO A 33 57.36 -4.53 -44.22
C PRO A 33 57.64 -4.13 -45.66
N LYS A 34 56.69 -3.42 -46.28
CA LYS A 34 56.88 -2.91 -47.64
C LYS A 34 58.07 -1.95 -47.65
N ARG A 35 59.01 -2.14 -48.57
CA ARG A 35 60.07 -1.16 -48.84
C ARG A 35 59.45 0.14 -49.35
N ILE A 36 59.88 1.26 -48.76
CA ILE A 36 59.53 2.61 -49.18
C ILE A 36 60.81 3.35 -49.59
N GLY A 37 60.68 4.54 -50.18
CA GLY A 37 61.80 5.26 -50.77
C GLY A 37 62.08 4.85 -52.22
N ILE A 38 63.27 5.17 -52.71
CA ILE A 38 63.67 4.87 -54.10
C ILE A 38 63.94 3.36 -54.18
N THR A 39 63.20 2.67 -55.05
CA THR A 39 63.33 1.22 -55.29
C THR A 39 63.60 0.88 -56.75
N GLN A 40 63.62 1.90 -57.61
CA GLN A 40 63.81 1.81 -59.05
C GLN A 40 64.67 2.97 -59.50
N LYS A 41 65.57 2.71 -60.45
CA LYS A 41 66.41 3.72 -61.08
C LYS A 41 66.40 3.48 -62.58
N GLU A 42 66.09 4.53 -63.34
CA GLU A 42 66.15 4.48 -64.80
C GLU A 42 67.62 4.60 -65.22
N TRP A 43 68.13 3.56 -65.85
CA TRP A 43 69.41 3.61 -66.57
C TRP A 43 69.09 3.78 -68.06
N ASP A 44 69.98 4.42 -68.82
CA ASP A 44 69.74 4.83 -70.21
C ASP A 44 69.32 3.67 -71.15
N ASP A 45 69.62 2.43 -70.75
CA ASP A 45 69.48 1.21 -71.54
C ASP A 45 68.66 0.10 -70.86
N GLU A 46 68.32 0.18 -69.57
CA GLU A 46 67.43 -0.79 -68.89
C GLU A 46 66.63 -0.17 -67.71
N ASN A 47 65.32 -0.44 -67.69
CA ASN A 47 64.47 -0.18 -66.52
C ASN A 47 64.51 -1.39 -65.58
N GLY A 48 65.22 -1.26 -64.46
CA GLY A 48 65.43 -2.35 -63.51
C GLY A 48 65.21 -1.96 -62.04
N VAL A 49 65.01 -2.97 -61.20
CA VAL A 49 65.11 -2.82 -59.73
C VAL A 49 66.56 -2.48 -59.41
N GLU A 50 66.81 -1.44 -58.62
CA GLU A 50 68.16 -1.06 -58.21
C GLU A 50 68.73 -2.13 -57.26
N PRO A 51 69.73 -2.93 -57.68
CA PRO A 51 70.21 -4.07 -56.89
C PRO A 51 71.26 -3.67 -55.85
N TYR A 52 71.81 -2.45 -55.96
CA TYR A 52 72.83 -1.90 -55.08
C TYR A 52 72.21 -0.79 -54.23
N VAL A 53 71.68 -1.17 -53.08
CA VAL A 53 71.11 -0.24 -52.11
C VAL A 53 71.81 -0.52 -50.80
N ASP A 54 72.44 0.51 -50.23
CA ASP A 54 73.13 0.38 -48.96
C ASP A 54 72.12 0.17 -47.82
N ALA A 55 72.56 -0.50 -46.76
CA ALA A 55 71.66 -0.90 -45.67
C ALA A 55 71.00 0.30 -44.96
N ASP A 56 71.63 1.48 -45.00
CA ASP A 56 71.15 2.75 -44.46
C ASP A 56 70.16 3.49 -45.38
N GLU A 57 69.99 3.06 -46.64
CA GLU A 57 68.99 3.58 -47.58
C GLU A 57 67.75 2.67 -47.71
N LEU A 58 67.72 1.55 -46.97
CA LEU A 58 66.58 0.64 -46.90
C LEU A 58 65.54 1.13 -45.90
N PHE A 59 64.62 1.97 -46.38
CA PHE A 59 63.47 2.40 -45.59
C PHE A 59 62.32 1.40 -45.66
N PHE A 60 61.76 1.06 -44.50
CA PHE A 60 60.60 0.18 -44.38
C PHE A 60 59.37 0.97 -43.97
N GLY A 61 58.27 0.77 -44.70
CA GLY A 61 56.98 1.31 -44.29
C GLY A 61 56.47 0.64 -43.02
N GLY A 62 55.49 1.27 -42.37
CA GLY A 62 54.82 0.68 -41.22
C GLY A 62 54.07 -0.61 -41.57
N ARG A 63 53.70 -1.38 -40.54
CA ARG A 63 52.93 -2.62 -40.66
C ARG A 63 51.81 -2.69 -39.63
N THR A 64 50.84 -3.56 -39.90
CA THR A 64 49.77 -3.87 -38.95
C THR A 64 50.13 -5.13 -38.18
N ILE A 65 50.07 -5.04 -36.85
CA ILE A 65 50.26 -6.16 -35.94
C ILE A 65 48.92 -6.46 -35.28
N TYR A 66 48.54 -7.73 -35.17
CA TYR A 66 47.34 -8.14 -34.46
C TYR A 66 47.71 -8.95 -33.23
N PHE A 67 46.96 -8.77 -32.15
CA PHE A 67 47.02 -9.62 -30.97
C PHE A 67 45.66 -10.24 -30.69
N ALA A 68 45.61 -11.56 -30.48
CA ALA A 68 44.43 -12.29 -30.02
C ALA A 68 44.50 -12.55 -28.52
N GLY A 69 43.43 -12.21 -27.83
CA GLY A 69 43.19 -12.50 -26.43
C GLY A 69 41.83 -13.16 -26.20
N ILE A 70 41.71 -13.82 -25.05
CA ILE A 70 40.46 -14.37 -24.52
C ILE A 70 40.31 -13.83 -23.09
N ILE A 71 39.14 -13.28 -22.77
CA ILE A 71 38.77 -12.89 -21.41
C ILE A 71 37.70 -13.86 -20.95
N LYS A 72 37.95 -14.59 -19.86
CA LYS A 72 36.98 -15.50 -19.23
C LYS A 72 36.23 -14.73 -18.14
N GLY A 73 34.92 -14.93 -18.05
CA GLY A 73 34.10 -14.28 -17.02
C GLY A 73 32.63 -14.17 -17.41
N THR A 74 31.82 -13.65 -16.51
CA THR A 74 30.45 -13.25 -16.82
C THR A 74 30.46 -12.10 -17.82
N LYS A 75 29.36 -11.91 -18.56
CA LYS A 75 29.24 -10.83 -19.55
C LYS A 75 29.58 -9.45 -18.95
N SER A 76 29.07 -9.16 -17.74
CA SER A 76 29.30 -7.89 -17.05
C SER A 76 30.78 -7.68 -16.72
N GLU A 77 31.46 -8.67 -16.15
CA GLU A 77 32.89 -8.57 -15.81
C GLU A 77 33.75 -8.35 -17.05
N VAL A 78 33.42 -9.04 -18.14
CA VAL A 78 34.15 -8.93 -19.41
C VAL A 78 33.97 -7.55 -20.03
N GLU A 79 32.76 -7.00 -20.02
CA GLU A 79 32.48 -5.65 -20.50
C GLU A 79 33.26 -4.60 -19.68
N THR A 80 33.24 -4.70 -18.35
CA THR A 80 34.01 -3.81 -17.46
C THR A 80 35.52 -3.88 -17.74
N ASN A 81 36.08 -5.08 -17.93
CA ASN A 81 37.50 -5.24 -18.24
C ASN A 81 37.90 -4.65 -19.60
N ILE A 82 37.03 -4.78 -20.61
CA ILE A 82 37.25 -4.17 -21.93
C ILE A 82 37.17 -2.65 -21.85
N GLU A 83 36.24 -2.08 -21.06
CA GLU A 83 36.15 -0.64 -20.83
C GLU A 83 37.40 -0.11 -20.09
N LEU A 84 37.88 -0.82 -19.08
CA LEU A 84 39.13 -0.52 -18.38
C LEU A 84 40.33 -0.48 -19.32
N LEU A 85 40.45 -1.47 -20.21
CA LEU A 85 41.50 -1.51 -21.23
C LEU A 85 41.41 -0.31 -22.18
N LYS A 86 40.21 -0.02 -22.71
CA LYS A 86 39.97 1.11 -23.62
C LYS A 86 40.30 2.45 -22.98
N ALA A 87 39.87 2.67 -21.73
CA ALA A 87 40.17 3.89 -20.99
C ALA A 87 41.68 4.08 -20.84
N THR A 88 42.40 3.02 -20.49
CA THR A 88 43.87 3.05 -20.36
C THR A 88 44.56 3.36 -21.69
N ILE A 89 44.08 2.79 -22.79
CA ILE A 89 44.64 3.03 -24.12
C ILE A 89 44.39 4.47 -24.59
N ASN A 90 43.25 5.06 -24.23
CA ASN A 90 42.95 6.46 -24.57
C ASN A 90 43.92 7.45 -23.90
N ASP A 91 44.56 7.07 -22.79
CA ASP A 91 45.58 7.88 -22.13
C ASP A 91 46.93 7.86 -22.90
N PHE A 92 47.11 6.98 -23.90
CA PHE A 92 48.33 6.91 -24.69
C PHE A 92 48.36 8.03 -25.74
N THR A 93 49.17 9.05 -25.50
CA THR A 93 49.32 10.22 -26.38
C THR A 93 50.31 10.03 -27.52
N SER A 94 51.08 8.94 -27.52
CA SER A 94 52.15 8.65 -28.48
C SER A 94 52.31 7.15 -28.77
N VAL A 95 53.32 6.77 -29.55
CA VAL A 95 53.64 5.36 -29.83
C VAL A 95 54.14 4.69 -28.55
N VAL A 96 53.61 3.52 -28.20
CA VAL A 96 53.93 2.80 -26.97
C VAL A 96 54.58 1.44 -27.24
N PRO A 97 55.42 0.91 -26.33
CA PRO A 97 56.00 -0.42 -26.49
C PRO A 97 54.96 -1.52 -26.27
N PHE A 98 54.84 -2.43 -27.23
CA PHE A 98 54.16 -3.71 -27.10
C PHE A 98 55.20 -4.82 -26.93
N GLU A 99 55.39 -5.26 -25.69
CA GLU A 99 56.32 -6.34 -25.33
C GLU A 99 55.65 -7.70 -25.55
N THR A 100 56.32 -8.56 -26.31
CA THR A 100 55.89 -9.92 -26.58
C THR A 100 57.04 -10.90 -26.30
N PRO A 101 56.78 -12.22 -26.20
CA PRO A 101 57.85 -13.22 -26.18
C PRO A 101 58.78 -13.20 -27.40
N TYR A 102 58.38 -12.53 -28.49
CA TYR A 102 59.08 -12.54 -29.77
C TYR A 102 59.83 -11.23 -30.06
N GLY A 103 59.72 -10.24 -29.17
CA GLY A 103 60.30 -8.91 -29.36
C GLY A 103 59.41 -7.79 -28.83
N ILE A 104 59.94 -6.58 -28.89
CA ILE A 104 59.25 -5.34 -28.52
C ILE A 104 58.93 -4.60 -29.81
N PHE A 105 57.67 -4.19 -29.98
CA PHE A 105 57.19 -3.47 -31.15
C PHE A 105 56.62 -2.13 -30.73
N CYS A 106 56.95 -1.06 -31.45
CA CYS A 106 56.50 0.28 -31.10
C CYS A 106 55.21 0.58 -31.86
N VAL A 107 54.09 0.55 -31.15
CA VAL A 107 52.76 0.50 -31.76
C VAL A 107 51.85 1.63 -31.29
N LYS A 108 50.90 2.00 -32.17
CA LYS A 108 49.67 2.69 -31.80
C LYS A 108 48.53 1.69 -31.83
N VAL A 109 47.62 1.75 -30.86
CA VAL A 109 46.40 0.94 -30.90
C VAL A 109 45.46 1.57 -31.92
N ASP A 110 45.09 0.82 -32.94
CA ASP A 110 44.18 1.28 -33.99
C ASP A 110 42.74 0.90 -33.66
N LYS A 111 42.52 -0.39 -33.35
CA LYS A 111 41.18 -0.92 -33.08
C LYS A 111 41.18 -2.05 -32.06
N ILE A 112 40.12 -2.11 -31.26
CA ILE A 112 39.86 -3.22 -30.35
C ILE A 112 38.50 -3.82 -30.71
N THR A 113 38.48 -5.08 -31.12
CA THR A 113 37.28 -5.79 -31.58
C THR A 113 36.98 -6.96 -30.65
N PRO A 114 36.09 -6.78 -29.65
CA PRO A 114 35.61 -7.88 -28.83
C PRO A 114 34.50 -8.67 -29.54
N THR A 115 34.44 -9.99 -29.33
CA THR A 115 33.33 -10.85 -29.73
C THR A 115 32.85 -11.64 -28.50
N PHE A 116 31.62 -11.35 -28.07
CA PHE A 116 31.06 -11.87 -26.82
C PHE A 116 30.46 -13.27 -26.98
N PHE A 117 30.69 -14.11 -25.97
CA PHE A 117 30.08 -15.41 -25.76
C PHE A 117 29.48 -15.46 -24.35
N ARG A 118 28.75 -16.54 -24.04
CA ARG A 118 28.00 -16.65 -22.77
C ARG A 118 28.85 -16.44 -21.51
N ASN A 119 30.08 -16.99 -21.48
CA ASN A 119 30.99 -16.95 -20.32
C ASN A 119 32.43 -16.53 -20.69
N ALA A 120 32.61 -15.90 -21.84
CA ALA A 120 33.91 -15.43 -22.32
C ALA A 120 33.73 -14.40 -23.43
N SER A 121 34.78 -13.64 -23.73
CA SER A 121 34.89 -12.89 -24.99
C SER A 121 36.23 -13.20 -25.63
N THR A 122 36.24 -13.33 -26.96
CA THR A 122 37.48 -13.17 -27.71
C THR A 122 37.73 -11.67 -27.93
N LEU A 123 39.00 -11.30 -28.04
CA LEU A 123 39.44 -9.92 -28.21
C LEU A 123 40.53 -9.91 -29.28
N ILE A 124 40.34 -9.09 -30.32
CA ILE A 124 41.40 -8.80 -31.29
C ILE A 124 41.80 -7.33 -31.12
N ILE A 125 43.07 -7.10 -30.84
CA ILE A 125 43.67 -5.76 -30.82
C ILE A 125 44.48 -5.60 -32.09
N GLU A 126 44.13 -4.59 -32.88
CA GLU A 126 44.84 -4.16 -34.07
C GLU A 126 45.77 -3.01 -33.69
N PHE A 127 47.04 -3.17 -34.04
CA PHE A 127 48.10 -2.23 -33.79
C PHE A 127 48.68 -1.74 -35.10
N ARG A 128 49.00 -0.46 -35.17
CA ARG A 128 49.80 0.13 -36.25
C ARG A 128 51.20 0.44 -35.74
N GLU A 129 52.19 -0.25 -36.29
CA GLU A 129 53.61 0.13 -36.15
C GLU A 129 53.90 1.13 -37.29
N PRO A 130 54.16 2.42 -37.00
CA PRO A 130 54.33 3.45 -38.02
C PRO A 130 55.64 3.30 -38.81
N GLU A 131 56.70 2.85 -38.14
CA GLU A 131 58.04 2.62 -38.68
C GLU A 131 58.61 1.37 -38.00
N VAL A 132 59.06 0.40 -38.80
CA VAL A 132 59.56 -0.88 -38.27
C VAL A 132 60.99 -0.72 -37.78
N GLY A 133 61.23 -1.11 -36.53
CA GLY A 133 62.54 -0.95 -35.88
C GLY A 133 62.71 0.37 -35.13
N ALA A 134 61.67 1.20 -35.04
CA ALA A 134 61.67 2.39 -34.21
C ALA A 134 61.94 2.04 -32.73
N VAL A 135 62.69 2.89 -32.04
CA VAL A 135 62.92 2.76 -30.58
C VAL A 135 61.91 3.64 -29.86
N CYS A 136 60.93 3.03 -29.21
CA CYS A 136 60.01 3.71 -28.31
C CYS A 136 60.60 3.73 -26.91
N ASN A 137 60.57 4.90 -26.27
CA ASN A 137 60.98 5.03 -24.87
C ASN A 137 60.04 4.17 -24.01
N ILE A 138 60.60 3.24 -23.23
CA ILE A 138 59.86 2.56 -22.18
C ILE A 138 59.69 3.57 -21.06
N GLY A 139 58.66 4.41 -21.19
CA GLY A 139 58.26 5.34 -20.15
C GLY A 139 57.88 4.53 -18.92
N SER A 140 58.78 4.47 -17.93
CA SER A 140 58.48 4.01 -16.57
C SER A 140 57.64 5.08 -15.87
N SER A 141 56.44 5.34 -16.40
CA SER A 141 55.46 6.24 -15.79
C SER A 141 54.46 5.37 -15.06
N THR A 142 54.75 5.02 -13.81
CA THR A 142 53.75 4.44 -12.90
C THR A 142 52.85 5.56 -12.39
N THR A 143 52.02 6.11 -13.27
CA THR A 143 51.00 7.08 -12.89
C THR A 143 50.03 6.40 -11.92
N THR A 144 49.98 6.87 -10.69
CA THR A 144 49.02 6.40 -9.69
C THR A 144 47.78 7.28 -9.76
N TYR A 145 46.64 6.67 -10.06
CA TYR A 145 45.33 7.31 -10.12
C TYR A 145 44.60 7.15 -8.78
N TYR A 146 43.89 8.18 -8.36
CA TYR A 146 43.21 8.27 -7.07
C TYR A 146 41.71 8.32 -7.26
N SER A 147 40.94 7.53 -6.52
CA SER A 147 39.49 7.49 -6.65
C SER A 147 38.85 8.86 -6.37
N VAL A 148 37.81 9.20 -7.12
CA VAL A 148 36.93 10.31 -6.73
C VAL A 148 36.05 9.90 -5.54
N GLU A 149 35.48 10.89 -4.86
CA GLU A 149 34.49 10.63 -3.80
C GLU A 149 33.25 9.93 -4.39
N TYR A 150 32.75 8.92 -3.69
CA TYR A 150 31.52 8.22 -4.03
C TYR A 150 30.72 7.90 -2.77
N SER A 151 29.42 8.12 -2.81
CA SER A 151 28.53 7.91 -1.65
C SER A 151 27.23 7.23 -2.09
N GLU A 152 26.72 6.32 -1.26
CA GLU A 152 25.41 5.71 -1.44
C GLU A 152 24.75 5.45 -0.07
N SER A 153 23.43 5.55 -0.02
CA SER A 153 22.65 5.35 1.20
C SER A 153 22.07 3.94 1.32
N ALA A 154 21.89 3.49 2.57
CA ALA A 154 21.12 2.30 2.89
C ALA A 154 20.29 2.54 4.16
N ILE A 155 19.17 1.82 4.27
CA ILE A 155 18.29 1.85 5.45
C ILE A 155 18.70 0.72 6.39
N LYS A 156 18.85 1.02 7.68
CA LYS A 156 19.08 0.00 8.72
C LYS A 156 17.94 -1.04 8.71
N ASN A 157 18.28 -2.32 8.58
CA ASN A 157 17.28 -3.39 8.37
C ASN A 157 17.26 -4.46 9.47
N ASN A 158 18.08 -4.31 10.50
CA ASN A 158 18.15 -5.21 11.66
C ASN A 158 17.48 -4.63 12.92
N CYS A 159 16.37 -3.89 12.75
CA CYS A 159 15.58 -3.37 13.87
C CYS A 159 14.61 -4.43 14.41
N GLU A 160 14.29 -4.34 15.71
CA GLU A 160 13.27 -5.16 16.35
C GLU A 160 11.87 -4.87 15.81
N SER A 161 10.94 -5.80 16.02
CA SER A 161 9.55 -5.64 15.59
C SER A 161 8.92 -4.37 16.18
N GLY A 162 8.23 -3.59 15.35
CA GLY A 162 7.65 -2.30 15.75
C GLY A 162 8.56 -1.09 15.50
N TYR A 163 9.76 -1.26 14.94
CA TYR A 163 10.66 -0.17 14.55
C TYR A 163 11.04 -0.27 13.06
N HIS A 164 11.32 0.86 12.43
CA HIS A 164 12.01 0.93 11.12
C HIS A 164 13.38 1.61 11.28
N GLY A 165 14.33 1.29 10.43
CA GLY A 165 15.65 1.89 10.49
C GLY A 165 15.72 3.29 9.88
N SER A 166 16.65 4.10 10.37
CA SER A 166 17.05 5.35 9.72
C SER A 166 17.85 5.08 8.45
N GLU A 167 17.80 6.03 7.51
CA GLU A 167 18.69 6.06 6.34
C GLU A 167 20.06 6.62 6.72
N VAL A 168 21.13 5.96 6.27
CA VAL A 168 22.51 6.37 6.50
C VAL A 168 23.32 6.24 5.20
N ALA A 169 24.13 7.26 4.91
CA ALA A 169 25.04 7.26 3.76
C ALA A 169 26.43 6.71 4.15
N LEU A 170 26.97 5.81 3.33
CA LEU A 170 28.36 5.38 3.38
C LEU A 170 29.13 6.10 2.26
N THR A 171 30.19 6.80 2.62
CA THR A 171 31.02 7.58 1.69
C THR A 171 32.43 7.01 1.61
N ALA A 172 32.86 6.69 0.40
CA ALA A 172 34.27 6.52 0.07
C ALA A 172 34.88 7.90 -0.24
N THR A 173 35.83 8.34 0.59
CA THR A 173 36.45 9.67 0.44
C THR A 173 37.36 9.71 -0.79
N ALA A 174 37.54 10.90 -1.38
CA ALA A 174 38.48 11.07 -2.49
C ALA A 174 39.89 10.59 -2.11
N GLY A 175 40.52 9.81 -2.99
CA GLY A 175 41.84 9.22 -2.81
C GLY A 175 41.92 8.02 -1.86
N GLN A 176 40.80 7.56 -1.31
CA GLN A 176 40.78 6.36 -0.46
C GLN A 176 41.23 5.09 -1.20
N PHE A 177 40.95 5.01 -2.51
CA PHE A 177 41.38 3.90 -3.36
C PHE A 177 42.31 4.40 -4.46
N THR A 178 43.33 3.61 -4.76
CA THR A 178 44.31 3.93 -5.80
C THR A 178 44.42 2.82 -6.84
N SER A 179 44.72 3.19 -8.08
CA SER A 179 45.01 2.23 -9.15
C SER A 179 46.16 2.73 -10.01
N THR A 180 47.01 1.82 -10.48
CA THR A 180 48.04 2.13 -11.49
C THR A 180 47.56 1.86 -12.92
N LEU A 181 46.28 1.51 -13.09
CA LEU A 181 45.69 1.17 -14.39
C LEU A 181 45.03 2.37 -15.04
N SER A 182 44.09 3.02 -14.34
CA SER A 182 43.39 4.20 -14.82
C SER A 182 42.57 4.86 -13.70
N GLN A 183 42.10 6.09 -13.97
CA GLN A 183 41.15 6.80 -13.12
C GLN A 183 39.84 6.02 -12.91
N TYR A 184 39.32 5.40 -13.97
CA TYR A 184 38.09 4.60 -13.89
C TYR A 184 38.30 3.38 -12.97
N ALA A 185 39.46 2.73 -13.03
CA ALA A 185 39.78 1.59 -12.16
C ALA A 185 39.76 1.99 -10.67
N ALA A 186 40.38 3.12 -10.32
CA ALA A 186 40.34 3.63 -8.95
C ALA A 186 38.90 3.96 -8.49
N ASN A 187 38.09 4.55 -9.37
CA ASN A 187 36.69 4.86 -9.08
C ASN A 187 35.83 3.61 -8.91
N GLN A 188 36.04 2.56 -9.72
CA GLN A 188 35.30 1.30 -9.59
C GLN A 188 35.58 0.59 -8.27
N LEU A 189 36.82 0.66 -7.76
CA LEU A 189 37.14 0.13 -6.43
C LEU A 189 36.33 0.83 -5.34
N ALA A 190 36.22 2.16 -5.40
CA ALA A 190 35.41 2.93 -4.45
C ALA A 190 33.92 2.57 -4.54
N ILE A 191 33.38 2.46 -5.76
CA ILE A 191 31.98 2.10 -6.00
C ILE A 191 31.67 0.70 -5.47
N ASN A 192 32.50 -0.29 -5.77
CA ASN A 192 32.30 -1.66 -5.33
C ASN A 192 32.35 -1.75 -3.81
N TRP A 193 33.33 -1.10 -3.18
CA TRP A 193 33.43 -1.08 -1.72
C TRP A 193 32.19 -0.48 -1.05
N VAL A 194 31.70 0.68 -1.53
CA VAL A 194 30.46 1.29 -0.97
C VAL A 194 29.28 0.34 -1.14
N ARG A 195 29.10 -0.25 -2.32
CA ARG A 195 27.96 -1.15 -2.61
C ARG A 195 27.98 -2.42 -1.77
N GLU A 196 29.16 -2.97 -1.52
CA GLU A 196 29.35 -4.18 -0.71
C GLU A 196 29.14 -3.90 0.80
N ASN A 197 29.54 -2.71 1.28
CA ASN A 197 29.59 -2.42 2.73
C ASN A 197 28.46 -1.52 3.24
N LYS A 198 27.70 -0.84 2.38
CA LYS A 198 26.67 0.15 2.79
C LYS A 198 25.62 -0.41 3.74
N GLN A 199 25.20 -1.67 3.56
CA GLN A 199 24.15 -2.27 4.38
C GLN A 199 24.65 -2.58 5.80
N ASP A 200 25.85 -3.13 5.93
CA ASP A 200 26.48 -3.40 7.23
C ASP A 200 26.76 -2.09 7.97
N TYR A 201 27.24 -1.07 7.25
CA TYR A 201 27.43 0.25 7.80
C TYR A 201 26.12 0.88 8.30
N ALA A 202 25.03 0.82 7.50
CA ALA A 202 23.72 1.29 7.94
C ALA A 202 23.21 0.51 9.17
N ASN A 203 23.50 -0.79 9.25
CA ASN A 203 23.13 -1.62 10.38
C ASN A 203 23.91 -1.31 11.67
N VAL A 204 25.14 -0.81 11.58
CA VAL A 204 25.94 -0.40 12.74
C VAL A 204 25.65 1.05 13.13
N SER A 205 25.62 1.96 12.16
CA SER A 205 25.58 3.40 12.38
C SER A 205 24.17 4.00 12.40
N GLY A 206 23.17 3.28 11.87
CA GLY A 206 21.79 3.71 11.86
C GLY A 206 21.08 3.55 13.21
N THR A 207 19.96 4.25 13.37
CA THR A 207 19.09 4.18 14.55
C THR A 207 17.78 3.48 14.21
N CYS A 208 17.13 2.86 15.20
CA CYS A 208 15.79 2.31 15.04
C CYS A 208 14.76 3.34 15.51
N ILE A 209 13.84 3.67 14.62
CA ILE A 209 12.77 4.65 14.82
C ILE A 209 11.47 3.88 15.06
N LEU A 210 10.76 4.19 16.14
CA LEU A 210 9.50 3.53 16.47
C LEU A 210 8.51 3.75 15.32
N ASN A 211 7.93 2.68 14.79
CA ASN A 211 6.79 2.80 13.89
C ASN A 211 5.64 3.40 14.69
N PRO A 212 5.10 4.56 14.30
CA PRO A 212 3.95 5.09 15.00
C PRO A 212 2.84 4.04 14.88
N THR A 213 2.29 3.64 16.03
CA THR A 213 1.17 2.70 16.05
C THR A 213 0.00 3.38 15.33
N VAL A 214 -0.36 2.87 14.16
CA VAL A 214 -1.52 3.37 13.42
C VAL A 214 -2.76 2.73 14.03
N TYR A 215 -3.57 3.53 14.70
CA TYR A 215 -4.86 3.13 15.22
C TYR A 215 -5.92 3.34 14.14
N TYR A 216 -6.88 2.43 14.05
CA TYR A 216 -7.96 2.48 13.07
C TYR A 216 -9.30 2.50 13.78
N ASN A 217 -10.27 3.27 13.27
CA ASN A 217 -11.59 3.31 13.89
C ASN A 217 -12.27 1.92 13.90
N THR A 218 -13.05 1.69 14.95
CA THR A 218 -14.05 0.64 15.02
C THR A 218 -15.30 1.04 14.22
N ARG A 219 -16.12 0.06 13.85
CA ARG A 219 -17.40 0.30 13.14
C ARG A 219 -18.27 1.25 13.96
N LYS A 220 -18.77 2.32 13.33
CA LYS A 220 -19.78 3.21 13.91
C LYS A 220 -21.09 3.08 13.15
N PHE A 221 -22.20 3.09 13.87
CA PHE A 221 -23.54 2.92 13.34
C PHE A 221 -24.51 3.83 14.09
N GLY A 222 -25.36 4.52 13.35
CA GLY A 222 -26.46 5.30 13.90
C GLY A 222 -27.73 5.09 13.09
N GLU A 223 -28.85 5.33 13.75
CA GLU A 223 -30.18 5.31 13.14
C GLU A 223 -30.97 6.55 13.53
N MET A 224 -31.81 7.02 12.62
CA MET A 224 -32.69 8.15 12.84
C MET A 224 -34.01 7.95 12.10
N ILE A 225 -35.11 8.37 12.72
CA ILE A 225 -36.46 8.20 12.18
C ILE A 225 -36.88 9.51 11.50
N LYS A 226 -37.42 9.41 10.28
CA LYS A 226 -38.06 10.54 9.60
C LYS A 226 -39.24 11.06 10.42
N ASN A 227 -39.33 12.36 10.66
CA ASN A 227 -40.30 12.94 11.61
C ASN A 227 -41.23 14.02 11.04
N ASP A 228 -41.06 14.37 9.77
CA ASP A 228 -41.87 15.35 9.01
C ASP A 228 -42.96 14.66 8.17
N CYS A 229 -43.41 13.46 8.59
CA CYS A 229 -44.55 12.81 7.95
C CYS A 229 -45.87 13.49 8.37
N GLY A 230 -46.75 13.73 7.40
CA GLY A 230 -48.07 14.29 7.64
C GLY A 230 -48.95 13.37 8.51
N SER A 231 -50.05 13.92 9.03
CA SER A 231 -50.99 13.19 9.89
C SER A 231 -51.44 11.86 9.25
N GLY A 232 -51.35 10.76 10.00
CA GLY A 232 -51.71 9.41 9.54
C GLY A 232 -50.57 8.59 8.92
N TYR A 233 -49.34 9.09 8.93
CA TYR A 233 -48.16 8.41 8.39
C TYR A 233 -47.04 8.32 9.45
N PHE A 234 -46.26 7.25 9.41
CA PHE A 234 -45.03 7.08 10.19
C PHE A 234 -43.81 7.13 9.28
N GLY A 235 -42.72 7.73 9.75
CA GLY A 235 -41.47 7.76 9.02
C GLY A 235 -40.67 6.48 9.16
N SER A 236 -39.98 6.08 8.10
CA SER A 236 -39.04 4.96 8.11
C SER A 236 -37.80 5.27 8.96
N THR A 237 -37.17 4.21 9.48
CA THR A 237 -35.82 4.29 10.06
C THR A 237 -34.77 4.40 8.95
N VAL A 238 -33.95 5.45 8.99
CA VAL A 238 -32.78 5.65 8.15
C VAL A 238 -31.55 5.28 8.94
N ASN A 239 -30.66 4.48 8.37
CA ASN A 239 -29.41 4.07 8.99
C ASN A 239 -28.20 4.68 8.26
N TYR A 240 -27.13 4.94 9.00
CA TYR A 240 -25.84 5.31 8.45
C TYR A 240 -24.73 4.55 9.15
N GLU A 241 -23.80 3.99 8.36
CA GLU A 241 -22.72 3.17 8.85
C GLU A 241 -21.38 3.69 8.36
N ILE A 242 -20.42 3.73 9.28
CA ILE A 242 -19.01 3.90 9.01
C ILE A 242 -18.31 2.58 9.28
N ALA A 243 -17.79 1.97 8.21
CA ALA A 243 -17.01 0.75 8.29
C ALA A 243 -15.79 0.92 9.22
N ALA A 244 -15.36 -0.19 9.82
CA ALA A 244 -14.07 -0.23 10.50
C ALA A 244 -12.94 0.07 9.49
N TYR A 245 -11.82 0.62 9.97
CA TYR A 245 -10.64 0.96 9.17
C TYR A 245 -10.80 2.11 8.15
N LYS A 246 -11.91 2.86 8.18
CA LYS A 246 -12.11 4.06 7.33
C LYS A 246 -11.21 5.23 7.76
N TYR A 247 -11.06 5.45 9.05
CA TYR A 247 -10.27 6.52 9.66
C TYR A 247 -9.09 5.95 10.43
N SER A 248 -7.96 6.65 10.35
CA SER A 248 -6.75 6.32 11.10
C SER A 248 -6.28 7.48 11.99
N SER A 249 -5.48 7.12 13.00
CA SER A 249 -4.80 8.07 13.87
C SER A 249 -3.44 7.54 14.31
N LEU A 250 -2.47 8.45 14.42
CA LEU A 250 -1.18 8.19 15.06
C LEU A 250 -1.18 8.55 16.55
N ILE A 251 -2.30 9.08 17.07
CA ILE A 251 -2.43 9.56 18.46
C ILE A 251 -2.98 8.45 19.34
N SER A 252 -4.17 7.92 19.03
CA SER A 252 -4.79 6.84 19.80
C SER A 252 -5.99 6.22 19.07
N GLN A 253 -6.44 5.07 19.57
CA GLN A 253 -7.70 4.45 19.17
C GLN A 253 -8.90 5.39 19.33
N ALA A 254 -8.96 6.13 20.44
CA ALA A 254 -10.04 7.07 20.74
C ALA A 254 -10.08 8.24 19.74
N ASP A 255 -8.93 8.71 19.24
CA ASP A 255 -8.88 9.76 18.22
C ASP A 255 -9.41 9.26 16.86
N ALA A 256 -9.05 8.03 16.45
CA ALA A 256 -9.60 7.42 15.23
C ALA A 256 -11.12 7.20 15.35
N ASP A 257 -11.59 6.73 16.50
CA ASP A 257 -13.03 6.55 16.77
C ASP A 257 -13.79 7.87 16.87
N ALA A 258 -13.17 8.93 17.38
CA ALA A 258 -13.77 10.27 17.44
C ALA A 258 -13.97 10.86 16.04
N LYS A 259 -13.01 10.66 15.12
CA LYS A 259 -13.17 11.06 13.71
C LYS A 259 -14.34 10.36 13.03
N ALA A 260 -14.47 9.05 13.27
CA ALA A 260 -15.60 8.28 12.77
C ALA A 260 -16.93 8.76 13.38
N GLN A 261 -16.97 9.02 14.69
CA GLN A 261 -18.18 9.53 15.34
C GLN A 261 -18.58 10.92 14.80
N ALA A 262 -17.60 11.82 14.59
CA ALA A 262 -17.86 13.16 14.06
C ALA A 262 -18.48 13.13 12.65
N GLU A 263 -18.05 12.22 11.77
CA GLU A 263 -18.73 12.05 10.48
C GLU A 263 -20.16 11.53 10.66
N LEU A 264 -20.36 10.51 11.51
CA LEU A 264 -21.69 9.96 11.76
C LEU A 264 -22.65 11.06 12.25
N ASP A 265 -22.22 11.85 13.23
CA ASP A 265 -23.00 12.95 13.80
C ASP A 265 -23.23 14.09 12.78
N SER A 266 -22.28 14.31 11.86
CA SER A 266 -22.39 15.32 10.81
C SER A 266 -23.34 14.90 9.69
N ILE A 267 -23.41 13.61 9.36
CA ILE A 267 -24.24 13.10 8.25
C ILE A 267 -25.63 12.74 8.74
N LEU A 268 -25.73 11.97 9.83
CA LEU A 268 -27.00 11.47 10.37
C LEU A 268 -27.73 12.56 11.17
N THR A 269 -28.24 13.54 10.46
CA THR A 269 -29.05 14.64 10.99
C THR A 269 -30.53 14.45 10.67
N GLN A 270 -31.42 15.19 11.33
CA GLN A 270 -32.86 15.09 11.04
C GLN A 270 -33.20 15.47 9.60
N SER A 271 -32.46 16.42 9.01
CA SER A 271 -32.61 16.77 7.59
C SER A 271 -32.28 15.57 6.69
N TYR A 272 -31.20 14.87 6.99
CA TYR A 272 -30.81 13.67 6.26
C TYR A 272 -31.84 12.54 6.40
N ALA A 273 -32.34 12.29 7.61
CA ALA A 273 -33.40 11.31 7.84
C ALA A 273 -34.71 11.68 7.10
N ASN A 274 -35.04 12.97 7.03
CA ASN A 274 -36.21 13.46 6.32
C ASN A 274 -36.04 13.40 4.80
N GLU A 275 -34.83 13.54 4.26
CA GLU A 275 -34.55 13.43 2.83
C GLU A 275 -34.48 11.98 2.34
N GLN A 276 -33.82 11.10 3.11
CA GLN A 276 -33.55 9.71 2.71
C GLN A 276 -34.63 8.73 3.17
N GLY A 277 -35.44 9.10 4.16
CA GLY A 277 -36.54 8.29 4.67
C GLY A 277 -37.81 8.41 3.85
N PHE A 278 -38.70 7.42 3.96
CA PHE A 278 -40.02 7.43 3.36
C PHE A 278 -41.11 7.44 4.43
N CYS A 279 -42.28 8.00 4.09
CA CYS A 279 -43.46 7.94 4.93
C CYS A 279 -44.28 6.71 4.53
N THR A 280 -44.57 5.84 5.49
CA THR A 280 -45.51 4.74 5.31
C THR A 280 -46.82 5.11 5.96
N MET A 281 -47.93 4.86 5.24
CA MET A 281 -49.26 5.04 5.80
C MET A 281 -49.37 4.18 7.05
N SER A 282 -49.80 4.77 8.16
CA SER A 282 -50.19 3.97 9.32
C SER A 282 -51.22 2.97 8.81
N PRO A 283 -51.00 1.66 8.93
CA PRO A 283 -51.96 0.73 8.39
C PRO A 283 -53.27 0.95 9.17
N GLN A 284 -54.32 1.35 8.46
CA GLN A 284 -55.68 1.27 8.95
C GLN A 284 -56.02 -0.20 9.13
N PHE A 285 -55.53 -0.82 10.20
CA PHE A 285 -55.98 -2.13 10.59
C PHE A 285 -57.25 -1.95 11.41
N GLU A 286 -58.38 -2.16 10.74
CA GLU A 286 -59.62 -2.56 11.37
C GLU A 286 -59.35 -3.76 12.28
N GLN A 287 -59.48 -3.55 13.59
CA GLN A 287 -60.23 -4.45 14.46
C GLN A 287 -60.58 -3.71 15.75
N THR A 288 -61.85 -3.34 15.80
CA THR A 288 -62.56 -2.86 16.98
C THR A 288 -62.52 -3.93 18.08
N ALA A 289 -62.10 -3.60 19.30
CA ALA A 289 -62.72 -4.24 20.45
C ALA A 289 -64.12 -3.64 20.52
N ASN A 290 -65.11 -4.40 20.06
CA ASN A 290 -66.49 -4.05 20.27
C ASN A 290 -66.75 -4.03 21.78
N TYR A 291 -67.40 -2.98 22.27
CA TYR A 291 -67.94 -2.93 23.63
C TYR A 291 -69.14 -3.87 23.71
N ILE A 292 -68.97 -5.05 24.32
CA ILE A 292 -69.95 -6.16 24.17
C ILE A 292 -70.98 -6.19 25.30
N SER A 293 -71.32 -5.03 25.84
CA SER A 293 -72.45 -4.84 26.77
C SER A 293 -72.40 -5.65 28.08
N GLN A 294 -72.13 -4.96 29.19
CA GLN A 294 -72.95 -5.05 30.41
C GLN A 294 -72.43 -3.99 31.39
N ILE A 295 -73.09 -2.82 31.43
CA ILE A 295 -72.97 -1.95 32.59
C ILE A 295 -73.90 -2.55 33.64
N THR A 296 -73.34 -3.27 34.58
CA THR A 296 -74.10 -3.67 35.77
C THR A 296 -73.70 -2.74 36.90
N ILE A 297 -74.67 -1.98 37.39
CA ILE A 297 -74.49 -1.08 38.53
C ILE A 297 -75.12 -1.76 39.74
N TYR A 298 -74.30 -2.14 40.70
CA TYR A 298 -74.76 -2.61 42.01
C TYR A 298 -74.14 -1.70 43.08
N GLY A 299 -74.97 -0.85 43.70
CA GLY A 299 -74.49 0.14 44.66
C GLY A 299 -73.50 1.14 44.01
N SER A 300 -72.27 1.22 44.54
CA SER A 300 -71.22 2.14 44.08
C SER A 300 -70.22 1.53 43.09
N ILE A 301 -70.50 0.35 42.52
CA ILE A 301 -69.58 -0.35 41.59
C ILE A 301 -70.19 -0.42 40.19
N ARG A 302 -69.37 -0.09 39.19
CA ARG A 302 -69.61 -0.27 37.76
C ARG A 302 -68.65 -1.31 37.19
N THR A 303 -69.19 -2.27 36.46
CA THR A 303 -68.40 -3.26 35.70
C THR A 303 -68.43 -2.92 34.21
N GLN A 304 -67.29 -3.04 33.52
CA GLN A 304 -67.17 -2.91 32.06
C GLN A 304 -66.37 -4.08 31.50
N LYS A 305 -66.82 -4.62 30.36
CA LYS A 305 -66.19 -5.76 29.69
C LYS A 305 -65.67 -5.36 28.30
N PHE A 306 -64.45 -5.78 27.97
CA PHE A 306 -63.77 -5.53 26.70
C PHE A 306 -63.27 -6.85 26.14
N GLN A 307 -63.57 -7.17 24.88
CA GLN A 307 -63.06 -8.39 24.25
C GLN A 307 -61.87 -8.08 23.34
N VAL A 308 -60.82 -8.90 23.43
CA VAL A 308 -59.71 -8.92 22.45
C VAL A 308 -60.07 -9.91 21.34
N GLY A 309 -60.07 -9.44 20.08
CA GLY A 309 -60.43 -10.24 18.91
C GLY A 309 -59.47 -11.41 18.65
N GLU A 310 -59.95 -12.43 17.92
CA GLU A 310 -59.12 -13.56 17.49
C GLU A 310 -58.32 -13.16 16.24
N GLY A 311 -57.00 -13.02 16.39
CA GLY A 311 -56.10 -12.58 15.30
C GLY A 311 -55.10 -11.50 15.73
N VAL A 312 -54.32 -11.77 16.77
CA VAL A 312 -53.33 -10.83 17.31
C VAL A 312 -52.19 -10.65 16.33
N VAL A 313 -51.94 -9.42 15.90
CA VAL A 313 -50.79 -9.05 15.08
C VAL A 313 -49.67 -8.58 15.99
N HIS A 314 -48.42 -8.91 15.67
CA HIS A 314 -47.25 -8.39 16.39
C HIS A 314 -47.13 -6.87 16.21
N GLY A 315 -46.95 -6.13 17.31
CA GLY A 315 -46.80 -4.67 17.28
C GLY A 315 -48.12 -3.89 17.43
N THR A 316 -49.26 -4.56 17.62
CA THR A 316 -50.54 -3.92 17.94
C THR A 316 -50.51 -3.32 19.34
N VAL A 317 -50.87 -2.03 19.45
CA VAL A 317 -50.92 -1.32 20.74
C VAL A 317 -52.35 -1.30 21.28
N TYR A 318 -52.54 -1.89 22.46
CA TYR A 318 -53.78 -1.90 23.22
C TYR A 318 -53.73 -0.82 24.30
N ASN A 319 -54.59 0.19 24.19
CA ASN A 319 -54.67 1.30 25.13
C ASN A 319 -55.99 1.28 25.92
N ILE A 320 -55.92 1.46 27.23
CA ILE A 320 -57.07 1.55 28.13
C ILE A 320 -56.91 2.78 29.01
N MET A 321 -57.83 3.72 28.90
CA MET A 321 -57.86 4.89 29.77
C MET A 321 -58.79 4.65 30.95
N ILE A 322 -58.22 4.51 32.14
CA ILE A 322 -58.98 4.37 33.39
C ILE A 322 -58.87 5.69 34.13
N TYR A 323 -59.99 6.39 34.30
CA TYR A 323 -60.02 7.77 34.79
C TYR A 323 -59.10 8.70 33.95
N ASN A 324 -57.94 9.12 34.47
CA ASN A 324 -56.94 9.94 33.79
C ASN A 324 -55.62 9.21 33.47
N VAL A 325 -55.55 7.91 33.74
CA VAL A 325 -54.34 7.09 33.51
C VAL A 325 -54.53 6.25 32.25
N THR A 326 -53.57 6.35 31.33
CA THR A 326 -53.50 5.47 30.15
C THR A 326 -52.63 4.27 30.45
N VAL A 327 -53.22 3.08 30.37
CA VAL A 327 -52.51 1.81 30.42
C VAL A 327 -52.36 1.28 29.00
N SER A 328 -51.12 1.01 28.60
CA SER A 328 -50.78 0.55 27.25
C SER A 328 -50.04 -0.78 27.27
N TYR A 329 -50.35 -1.65 26.31
CA TYR A 329 -49.59 -2.88 26.02
C TYR A 329 -49.40 -3.05 24.51
N THR A 330 -48.16 -3.28 24.08
CA THR A 330 -47.83 -3.60 22.69
C THR A 330 -47.66 -5.11 22.57
N SER A 331 -48.38 -5.76 21.65
CA SER A 331 -48.29 -7.20 21.43
C SER A 331 -46.93 -7.63 20.91
N LEU A 332 -46.43 -8.74 21.43
CA LEU A 332 -45.20 -9.40 21.04
C LEU A 332 -45.49 -10.59 20.11
N LEU A 333 -44.46 -11.07 19.39
CA LEU A 333 -44.60 -12.20 18.48
C LEU A 333 -45.00 -13.46 19.27
N GLY A 334 -46.15 -14.04 18.95
CA GLY A 334 -46.70 -15.21 19.65
C GLY A 334 -47.70 -14.89 20.76
N ASP A 335 -48.05 -13.62 20.97
CA ASP A 335 -49.10 -13.25 21.92
C ASP A 335 -50.47 -13.78 21.46
N THR A 336 -51.17 -14.41 22.40
CA THR A 336 -52.57 -14.80 22.24
C THR A 336 -53.49 -13.73 22.86
N PRO A 337 -54.79 -13.69 22.49
CA PRO A 337 -55.76 -12.81 23.16
C PRO A 337 -55.72 -12.93 24.69
N THR A 338 -55.52 -14.15 25.21
CA THR A 338 -55.37 -14.42 26.65
C THR A 338 -54.11 -13.79 27.23
N SER A 339 -52.97 -13.90 26.55
CA SER A 339 -51.70 -13.28 26.98
C SER A 339 -51.85 -11.76 27.13
N ILE A 340 -52.46 -11.12 26.13
CA ILE A 340 -52.68 -9.67 26.12
C ILE A 340 -53.61 -9.23 27.26
N VAL A 341 -54.73 -9.93 27.46
CA VAL A 341 -55.66 -9.62 28.56
C VAL A 341 -54.94 -9.73 29.91
N ASN A 342 -54.12 -10.76 30.12
CA ASN A 342 -53.35 -10.94 31.36
C ASN A 342 -52.31 -9.83 31.57
N GLN A 343 -51.64 -9.38 30.52
CA GLN A 343 -50.68 -8.26 30.60
C GLN A 343 -51.37 -6.94 30.96
N LEU A 344 -52.55 -6.69 30.38
CA LEU A 344 -53.36 -5.53 30.72
C LEU A 344 -53.89 -5.61 32.16
N ILE A 345 -54.34 -6.78 32.61
CA ILE A 345 -54.76 -7.01 34.01
C ILE A 345 -53.63 -6.68 34.99
N ASN A 346 -52.43 -7.20 34.72
CA ASN A 346 -51.27 -6.95 35.59
C ASN A 346 -50.95 -5.46 35.67
N LYS A 347 -50.97 -4.76 34.53
CA LYS A 347 -50.72 -3.31 34.51
C LYS A 347 -51.80 -2.50 35.24
N ILE A 348 -53.08 -2.89 35.12
CA ILE A 348 -54.19 -2.22 35.79
C ILE A 348 -54.16 -2.48 37.30
N ASN A 349 -53.98 -3.73 37.74
CA ASN A 349 -53.99 -4.08 39.16
C ASN A 349 -52.76 -3.57 39.92
N ASN A 350 -51.61 -3.39 39.24
CA ASN A 350 -50.37 -2.89 39.84
C ASN A 350 -50.24 -1.36 39.82
N THR A 351 -51.28 -0.63 39.41
CA THR A 351 -51.32 0.82 39.55
C THR A 351 -51.33 1.26 41.03
N THR A 352 -50.63 2.36 41.33
CA THR A 352 -50.42 2.91 42.69
C THR A 352 -51.28 4.13 42.94
N GLU A 353 -51.76 4.34 44.18
CA GLU A 353 -52.63 5.46 44.61
C GLU A 353 -52.15 6.86 44.15
N GLU A 354 -50.85 7.11 44.06
CA GLU A 354 -50.27 8.39 43.61
C GLU A 354 -50.49 8.70 42.11
N SER A 355 -50.74 7.69 41.29
CA SER A 355 -51.10 7.87 39.88
C SER A 355 -52.56 8.31 39.71
N TRP A 356 -53.35 8.34 40.79
CA TRP A 356 -54.79 8.53 40.79
C TRP A 356 -55.17 9.83 41.51
N SER A 357 -55.20 10.95 40.79
CA SER A 357 -55.46 12.29 41.37
C SER A 357 -56.87 12.50 41.96
N PHE A 358 -57.74 11.50 41.95
CA PHE A 358 -59.13 11.57 42.43
C PHE A 358 -59.41 10.82 43.74
N PHE A 359 -58.42 10.17 44.35
CA PHE A 359 -58.63 9.39 45.58
C PHE A 359 -59.07 10.26 46.79
N ASN A 360 -58.84 11.57 46.74
CA ASN A 360 -59.21 12.53 47.79
C ASN A 360 -60.37 13.48 47.44
N GLN A 361 -61.10 13.27 46.33
CA GLN A 361 -62.33 14.02 46.09
C GLN A 361 -63.54 13.19 46.51
N THR A 362 -64.09 13.53 47.67
CA THR A 362 -65.39 13.07 48.15
C THR A 362 -66.45 13.36 47.08
N PRO A 363 -67.19 12.36 46.56
CA PRO A 363 -68.39 12.64 45.78
C PRO A 363 -69.42 13.31 46.68
N LEU A 364 -70.18 14.26 46.14
CA LEU A 364 -71.24 14.97 46.86
C LEU A 364 -72.30 14.04 47.50
N HIS A 365 -72.38 12.75 47.12
CA HIS A 365 -73.04 11.69 47.90
C HIS A 365 -72.43 10.30 47.62
N GLY A 366 -71.90 9.62 48.65
CA GLY A 366 -71.75 8.14 48.70
C GLY A 366 -70.37 7.53 48.39
N THR A 367 -69.78 6.92 49.43
CA THR A 367 -68.59 6.01 49.52
C THR A 367 -67.25 6.43 48.87
N PRO A 368 -66.11 6.27 49.59
CA PRO A 368 -64.76 6.54 49.05
C PRO A 368 -64.47 5.75 47.77
N GLY A 369 -63.67 6.33 46.86
CA GLY A 369 -63.34 5.73 45.57
C GLY A 369 -62.74 4.33 45.69
N TYR A 370 -63.22 3.40 44.85
CA TYR A 370 -62.66 2.04 44.75
C TYR A 370 -61.51 2.01 43.74
N LYS A 371 -60.38 1.38 44.12
CA LYS A 371 -59.26 1.11 43.20
C LYS A 371 -59.77 0.25 42.04
N PRO A 372 -59.48 0.61 40.77
CA PRO A 372 -59.95 -0.22 39.66
C PRO A 372 -59.32 -1.60 39.74
N VAL A 373 -60.14 -2.62 39.58
CA VAL A 373 -59.70 -4.02 39.57
C VAL A 373 -60.03 -4.62 38.21
N ALA A 374 -59.04 -5.24 37.60
CA ALA A 374 -59.17 -5.95 36.35
C ALA A 374 -59.08 -7.47 36.58
N THR A 375 -59.97 -8.21 35.94
CA THR A 375 -60.02 -9.67 35.92
C THR A 375 -60.30 -10.17 34.51
N ILE A 376 -60.01 -11.45 34.25
CA ILE A 376 -60.34 -12.09 32.97
C ILE A 376 -61.65 -12.89 33.13
N GLU A 377 -62.48 -12.87 32.09
CA GLU A 377 -63.63 -13.75 31.93
C GLU A 377 -63.47 -14.56 30.64
N GLY A 378 -63.54 -15.89 30.73
CA GLY A 378 -63.22 -16.75 29.58
C GLY A 378 -61.75 -16.65 29.17
N SER A 379 -61.47 -16.62 27.86
CA SER A 379 -60.11 -16.61 27.30
C SER A 379 -59.68 -15.26 26.72
N ASN A 380 -60.60 -14.33 26.48
CA ASN A 380 -60.32 -13.10 25.73
C ASN A 380 -61.11 -11.87 26.19
N ILE A 381 -61.83 -11.94 27.32
CA ILE A 381 -62.61 -10.82 27.85
C ILE A 381 -61.92 -10.23 29.09
N LEU A 382 -61.54 -8.97 28.99
CA LEU A 382 -61.08 -8.14 30.09
C LEU A 382 -62.28 -7.52 30.80
N VAL A 383 -62.41 -7.77 32.10
CA VAL A 383 -63.45 -7.21 32.97
C VAL A 383 -62.81 -6.20 33.91
N ILE A 384 -63.33 -4.98 33.95
CA ILE A 384 -62.84 -3.89 34.81
C ILE A 384 -63.96 -3.45 35.74
N GLN A 385 -63.69 -3.42 37.04
CA GLN A 385 -64.58 -2.88 38.06
C GLN A 385 -64.07 -1.51 38.55
N LEU A 386 -64.93 -0.50 38.52
CA LEU A 386 -64.65 0.90 38.86
C LEU A 386 -65.82 1.53 39.62
N ASN A 387 -65.67 2.75 40.13
CA ASN A 387 -66.75 3.45 40.85
C ASN A 387 -67.93 3.78 39.90
N ALA A 388 -69.17 3.64 40.40
CA ALA A 388 -70.42 3.83 39.66
C ALA A 388 -70.57 5.19 38.98
N SER A 389 -70.04 6.27 39.56
CA SER A 389 -70.09 7.63 39.00
C SER A 389 -69.11 7.86 37.84
N ASN A 390 -68.21 6.92 37.56
CA ASN A 390 -67.16 7.05 36.57
C ASN A 390 -67.35 6.07 35.40
N SER A 391 -66.73 6.36 34.27
CA SER A 391 -66.63 5.49 33.10
C SER A 391 -65.19 5.36 32.64
N VAL A 392 -64.80 4.18 32.13
CA VAL A 392 -63.74 4.11 31.11
C VAL A 392 -64.26 4.84 29.88
N THR A 393 -63.68 5.99 29.57
CA THR A 393 -64.20 6.90 28.55
C THR A 393 -63.69 6.62 27.14
N HIS A 394 -62.64 5.80 26.95
CA HIS A 394 -62.12 5.55 25.60
C HIS A 394 -61.45 4.19 25.43
N TRP A 395 -61.84 3.49 24.35
CA TRP A 395 -61.06 2.45 23.71
C TRP A 395 -60.99 2.83 22.24
N ILE A 396 -59.83 3.27 21.76
CA ILE A 396 -59.45 3.39 20.34
C ILE A 396 -57.94 3.67 20.34
N GLY A 397 -57.20 2.93 19.51
CA GLY A 397 -55.92 3.43 18.97
C GLY A 397 -56.23 4.70 18.19
N ASP A 398 -55.92 5.85 18.79
CA ASP A 398 -56.03 7.21 18.26
C ASP A 398 -57.41 7.71 17.75
N LYS A 399 -58.33 8.06 18.70
CA LYS A 399 -59.30 9.21 18.74
C LYS A 399 -60.63 8.93 19.49
N PRO A 400 -61.38 9.99 19.94
CA PRO A 400 -62.48 9.85 20.89
C PRO A 400 -63.87 9.67 20.24
N LEU A 401 -64.62 8.62 20.58
CA LEU A 401 -66.07 8.44 20.37
C LEU A 401 -66.94 8.96 21.51
N TRP A 402 -67.82 9.86 21.11
CA TRP A 402 -68.89 10.45 21.88
C TRP A 402 -69.95 9.42 22.30
N ASN A 403 -70.55 9.69 23.46
CA ASN A 403 -71.83 9.17 23.92
C ASN A 403 -72.84 9.08 22.78
N VAL A 404 -73.50 7.93 22.60
CA VAL A 404 -74.83 7.89 21.98
C VAL A 404 -75.72 6.99 22.83
N GLN A 405 -76.59 7.63 23.62
CA GLN A 405 -77.81 7.02 24.11
C GLN A 405 -78.75 6.77 22.94
N SER A 406 -79.28 5.56 22.82
CA SER A 406 -80.73 5.27 22.78
C SER A 406 -80.95 3.77 22.84
#